data_AF-A0A383EPY4-F1
#
_entry.id   AF-A0A383EPY4-F1
#
_cell.length_a   1.000
_cell.length_b   1.000
_cell.length_c   1.000
_cell.angle_alpha   90.00
_cell.angle_beta   90.00
_cell.angle_gamma   90.00
#
_symmetry.space_group_name_H-M   'P 1'
#
loop_
_entity.id
_entity.type
_entity.pdbx_description
1 polymer ?
#
loop_
_entity_poly.entity_id
_entity_poly.type
_entity_poly.pdbx_seq_one_letter_code
_entity_poly.pdbx_strand_id
1 'polypeptide(L)' 'MKKLVAKFDKNISIDKLDEQIQKLVQNFPDQMSVLVQCRMNSKHIVAILEENPDQSSAERLVWDLEKIMDKIETLGRTVN' A
#
# COMPACT_ATOMS: atom_id res chain seq x y z
N MET A 1 -5.14 16.96 6.03
CA MET A 1 -4.39 15.79 5.52
C MET A 1 -5.39 14.79 4.98
N LYS A 2 -5.34 14.50 3.67
CA LYS A 2 -6.19 13.46 3.06
C LYS A 2 -5.50 12.12 3.26
N LYS A 3 -6.07 11.27 4.10
CA LYS A 3 -5.62 9.90 4.33
C LYS A 3 -6.73 8.96 3.92
N LEU A 4 -6.42 8.02 3.04
CA LEU A 4 -7.33 6.97 2.60
C LEU A 4 -6.81 5.63 3.11
N VAL A 5 -7.69 4.84 3.72
CA VAL A 5 -7.35 3.50 4.18
C VAL A 5 -8.30 2.52 3.53
N ALA A 6 -7.76 1.61 2.74
CA ALA A 6 -8.50 0.54 2.10
C ALA A 6 -8.11 -0.81 2.72
N LYS A 7 -9.10 -1.69 2.83
CA LYS A 7 -8.92 -3.05 3.31
C LYS A 7 -9.28 -4.01 2.18
N PHE A 8 -8.37 -4.90 1.88
CA PHE A 8 -8.50 -5.91 0.83
C PHE A 8 -8.47 -7.30 1.45
N ASP A 9 -9.14 -8.23 0.79
CA ASP A 9 -9.06 -9.64 1.18
C ASP A 9 -7.62 -10.14 1.09
N LYS A 10 -7.20 -11.00 2.01
CA LYS A 10 -5.86 -11.60 1.98
C LYS A 10 -5.63 -12.45 0.72
N ASN A 11 -6.70 -13.03 0.16
CA ASN A 11 -6.63 -13.89 -1.02
C ASN A 11 -6.77 -13.10 -2.33
N ILE A 12 -6.80 -11.77 -2.28
CA ILE A 12 -6.81 -10.95 -3.48
C ILE A 12 -5.53 -11.21 -4.29
N SER A 13 -5.67 -11.40 -5.60
CA SER A 13 -4.51 -11.49 -6.50
C SER A 13 -3.74 -10.17 -6.52
N ILE A 14 -2.43 -10.23 -6.72
CA ILE A 14 -1.57 -9.04 -6.77
C ILE A 14 -2.03 -8.08 -7.87
N ASP A 15 -2.40 -8.57 -9.06
CA ASP A 15 -2.93 -7.75 -10.16
C ASP A 15 -4.21 -7.00 -9.76
N LYS A 16 -5.09 -7.68 -9.01
CA LYS A 16 -6.37 -7.11 -8.56
C LYS A 16 -6.14 -6.11 -7.43
N LEU A 17 -5.14 -6.34 -6.59
CA LEU A 17 -4.71 -5.37 -5.59
C LEU A 17 -4.17 -4.12 -6.27
N ASP A 18 -3.23 -4.25 -7.22
CA ASP A 18 -2.65 -3.12 -7.95
C ASP A 18 -3.73 -2.28 -8.66
N GLU A 19 -4.64 -2.92 -9.39
CA GLU A 19 -5.74 -2.22 -10.07
C GLU A 19 -6.60 -1.40 -9.09
N GLN A 20 -6.89 -1.96 -7.91
CA GLN A 20 -7.65 -1.26 -6.87
C GLN A 20 -6.86 -0.10 -6.27
N ILE A 21 -5.55 -0.29 -6.03
CA ILE A 21 -4.68 0.79 -5.54
C ILE A 21 -4.62 1.93 -6.55
N GLN A 22 -4.46 1.64 -7.84
CA GLN A 22 -4.44 2.67 -8.88
C GLN A 22 -5.76 3.47 -8.92
N LYS A 23 -6.91 2.80 -8.80
CA LYS A 23 -8.22 3.47 -8.70
C LYS A 23 -8.30 4.38 -7.47
N LEU A 24 -7.74 3.97 -6.34
CA LEU A 24 -7.69 4.80 -5.14
C LEU A 24 -6.77 6.00 -5.31
N VAL A 25 -5.63 5.84 -5.98
CA VAL A 25 -4.69 6.95 -6.29
C VAL A 25 -5.34 7.98 -7.20
N GLN A 26 -6.21 7.58 -8.13
CA GLN A 26 -6.99 8.51 -8.97
C GLN A 26 -7.97 9.40 -8.17
N ASN A 27 -8.30 9.06 -6.91
CA ASN A 27 -9.10 9.95 -6.05
C ASN A 27 -8.27 11.13 -5.50
N PHE A 28 -6.95 11.11 -5.67
CA PHE A 28 -6.04 12.18 -5.29
C PHE A 28 -5.70 13.06 -6.49
N PRO A 29 -5.49 14.38 -6.28
CA PRO A 29 -5.20 15.31 -7.36
C PRO A 29 -3.89 14.95 -8.09
N ASP A 30 -3.87 15.14 -9.41
CA ASP A 30 -2.74 14.78 -10.30
C ASP A 30 -1.42 15.48 -9.99
N GLN A 31 -1.45 16.63 -9.32
CA GLN A 31 -0.26 17.41 -8.97
C GLN A 31 0.38 17.00 -7.63
N MET A 32 -0.04 15.87 -7.07
CA MET A 32 0.32 15.44 -5.73
C MET A 32 0.85 14.02 -5.74
N SER A 33 2.00 13.83 -5.10
CA SER A 33 2.59 12.51 -4.89
C SER A 33 1.85 11.82 -3.74
N VAL A 34 1.45 10.58 -3.96
CA VAL A 34 0.72 9.74 -3.00
C VAL A 34 1.65 8.64 -2.54
N LEU A 35 1.87 8.57 -1.23
CA LEU A 35 2.58 7.48 -0.59
C LEU A 35 1.60 6.33 -0.34
N VAL A 36 1.93 5.16 -0.86
CA VAL A 36 1.15 3.93 -0.67
C VAL A 36 1.92 2.99 0.24
N GLN A 37 1.34 2.70 1.41
CA GLN A 37 1.85 1.72 2.36
C GLN A 37 0.90 0.54 2.44
N CYS A 38 1.34 -0.63 2.01
CA CYS A 38 0.60 -1.87 2.22
C CYS A 38 1.06 -2.56 3.50
N ARG A 39 0.11 -3.12 4.25
CA ARG A 39 0.37 -3.93 5.44
C ARG A 39 -0.47 -5.18 5.35
N MET A 40 0.18 -6.33 5.23
CA MET A 40 -0.50 -7.60 5.29
C MET A 40 -0.65 -8.02 6.76
N ASN A 41 -1.88 -8.29 7.19
CA ASN A 41 -2.18 -8.97 8.44
C ASN A 41 -2.71 -10.38 8.13
N SER A 42 -2.77 -11.25 9.14
CA SER A 42 -3.19 -12.65 8.98
C SER A 42 -4.58 -12.85 8.34
N LYS A 43 -5.44 -11.82 8.38
CA LYS A 43 -6.82 -11.85 7.86
C LYS A 43 -7.05 -11.00 6.60
N HIS A 44 -6.31 -9.92 6.39
CA HIS A 44 -6.56 -8.95 5.32
C HIS A 44 -5.32 -8.12 5.01
N ILE A 45 -5.28 -7.53 3.82
CA ILE A 45 -4.27 -6.55 3.42
C ILE A 45 -4.85 -5.16 3.66
N VAL A 46 -4.11 -4.30 4.35
CA VAL A 46 -4.48 -2.89 4.56
C VAL A 46 -3.58 -2.04 3.68
N ALA A 47 -4.16 -1.27 2.77
CA ALA A 47 -3.44 -0.24 2.04
C ALA A 47 -3.77 1.12 2.63
N ILE A 48 -2.72 1.89 2.91
CA ILE A 48 -2.81 3.25 3.43
C ILE A 48 -2.25 4.15 2.34
N LEU A 49 -3.08 5.05 1.83
CA LEU A 49 -2.71 6.06 0.86
C LEU A 49 -2.73 7.41 1.56
N GLU A 50 -1.60 8.09 1.57
CA GLU A 50 -1.45 9.40 2.18
C GLU A 50 -0.68 10.35 1.27
N GLU A 51 -0.80 11.64 1.53
CA GLU A 51 0.05 12.64 0.90
C GLU A 51 1.51 12.31 1.17
N ASN A 52 2.30 12.20 0.10
CA ASN A 52 3.74 12.12 0.27
C ASN A 52 4.24 13.53 0.64
N PRO A 53 4.74 13.76 1.87
CA PRO A 53 5.34 15.05 2.23
C PRO A 53 6.63 15.32 1.46
N ASP A 54 7.24 14.28 0.88
CA ASP A 54 8.42 14.39 0.05
C ASP A 54 8.04 14.83 -1.37
N GLN A 55 8.15 16.13 -1.61
CA GLN A 55 7.95 16.73 -2.94
C GLN A 55 9.12 16.45 -3.91
N SER A 56 10.18 15.79 -3.45
CA SER A 56 11.32 15.41 -4.30
C SER A 56 11.03 14.15 -5.12
N SER A 57 9.96 13.42 -4.77
CA SER A 57 9.51 12.24 -5.49
C SER A 57 8.85 12.63 -6.81
N ALA A 58 9.55 12.38 -7.93
CA ALA A 58 9.02 12.62 -9.29
C ALA A 58 7.85 11.70 -9.66
N GLU A 59 7.66 10.61 -8.91
CA GLU A 59 6.59 9.64 -9.13
C GLU A 59 5.32 10.05 -8.39
N ARG A 60 4.19 9.95 -9.10
CA ARG A 60 2.85 10.21 -8.54
C ARG A 60 2.46 9.19 -7.46
N LEU A 61 2.97 7.97 -7.56
CA LEU A 61 2.69 6.87 -6.65
C LEU A 61 4.02 6.32 -6.14
N VAL A 62 4.26 6.46 -4.84
CA VAL A 62 5.48 5.96 -4.19
C VAL A 62 5.09 4.78 -3.31
N TRP A 63 5.72 3.62 -3.54
CA TRP A 63 5.53 2.43 -2.72
C TRP A 63 6.52 2.40 -1.56
N ASP A 64 6.02 2.41 -0.33
CA ASP A 64 6.84 2.26 0.88
C ASP A 64 7.05 0.77 1.20
N LEU A 65 8.00 0.14 0.53
CA LEU A 65 8.28 -1.30 0.66
C LEU A 65 8.96 -1.67 1.99
N GLU A 66 9.64 -0.72 2.65
CA GLU A 66 10.32 -0.95 3.93
C GLU A 66 9.34 -1.38 5.04
N LYS A 67 8.10 -0.87 5.03
CA LYS A 67 7.05 -1.28 5.98
C LYS A 67 6.21 -2.46 5.52
N ILE A 68 6.33 -2.86 4.25
CA ILE A 68 5.63 -4.03 3.69
C ILE A 68 6.31 -5.33 4.16
N MET A 69 7.64 -5.34 4.30
CA MET A 69 8.41 -6.54 4.66
C MET A 69 8.45 -6.89 6.15
N ASP A 70 8.31 -5.92 7.06
CA ASP A 70 8.49 -6.12 8.52
C ASP A 70 7.52 -7.15 9.17
N LYS A 71 6.52 -7.65 8.43
CA LYS A 71 5.61 -8.70 8.88
C LYS A 71 5.48 -9.93 7.99
N ILE A 72 6.18 -9.98 6.85
CA ILE A 72 6.13 -11.17 5.97
C ILE A 72 7.08 -12.26 6.48
N GLU A 73 8.20 -11.90 7.11
CA GLU A 73 9.15 -12.88 7.67
C GLU A 73 8.67 -13.62 8.93
N THR A 74 7.62 -13.16 9.62
CA THR A 74 7.07 -13.88 10.79
C THR A 74 6.08 -14.99 10.43
N LEU A 75 5.78 -15.21 9.14
CA LEU A 75 4.90 -16.29 8.67
C LEU A 75 5.66 -17.41 7.91
N GLY A 76 6.98 -17.27 7.72
CA GLY A 76 7.82 -18.22 7.00
C GLY A 76 8.74 -19.09 7.87
N ARG A 77 8.77 -18.91 9.19
CA ARG A 77 9.52 -19.76 10.13
C ARG A 77 8.67 -20.24 11.29
N THR A 78 7.84 -21.24 11.03
CA THR A 78 7.73 -22.38 11.95
C THR A 78 7.73 -23.62 11.06
N VAL A 79 8.94 -23.93 10.59
CA VAL A 79 9.28 -25.24 10.03
C VAL A 79 9.52 -26.13 11.25
N ASN A 80 8.68 -27.17 11.38
CA ASN A 80 8.82 -28.39 12.20
C ASN A 80 9.06 -28.23 13.71
#